data_AF-A0A1H8Y7M2-F1
#
_entry.id   AF-A0A1H8Y7M2-F1
#
_cell.length_a   1.000
_cell.length_b   1.000
_cell.length_c   1.000
_cell.angle_alpha   90.00
_cell.angle_beta   90.00
_cell.angle_gamma   90.00
#
_symmetry.space_group_name_H-M   'P 1'
#
loop_
_entity.id
_entity.type
_entity.pdbx_description
1 polymer ?
#
loop_
_entity_poly.entity_id
_entity_poly.type
_entity_poly.pdbx_seq_one_letter_code
_entity_poly.pdbx_strand_id
1 'polypeptide(L)'
;MDDNLRTVPSARPGNAPDVAVTYQANGFFLFRQGLDARLVKEVAAIEEKVVRPYTGPLLRHNGKVAPHDHVMGPPWDVARRQSGLLNPHRLGEGPLRAFSEATTRLLTSQSLFDCLHKLDGGDRYTLHQSIFFFVSARTDTHQDRVTLDTVPAGRSFTVWIPVDQVRPANGPLFVVPRELGVYDQALEGIGANGNAADRGAMSGAYNDALSDKVGSSEVEAVMPFLQPGDVMIFGPSTPHGSFAALDKSLWRRSFQAIYRPTAITRWGAYPTHDEPHDVATEEVEMNGNFNYLRG
;
A
#
# COMPACT_ATOMS: atom_id res chain seq x y z
N MET A 1 -7.83 33.01 14.16
CA MET A 1 -7.19 32.35 13.01
C MET A 1 -7.93 31.05 12.86
N ASP A 2 -8.77 30.96 11.83
CA ASP A 2 -9.70 29.85 11.64
C ASP A 2 -8.93 28.56 11.32
N ASP A 3 -9.05 27.60 12.23
CA ASP A 3 -8.49 26.25 12.12
C ASP A 3 -9.41 25.42 11.21
N ASN A 4 -9.41 25.73 9.91
CA ASN A 4 -10.12 24.98 8.88
C ASN A 4 -9.34 23.70 8.55
N LEU A 5 -9.15 22.83 9.53
CA LEU A 5 -8.80 21.43 9.29
C LEU A 5 -10.01 20.76 8.64
N ARG A 6 -10.06 20.80 7.30
CA ARG A 6 -11.04 20.06 6.49
C ARG A 6 -11.07 18.61 7.00
N THR A 7 -12.22 18.19 7.49
CA THR A 7 -12.42 16.85 8.02
C THR A 7 -12.18 15.83 6.91
N VAL A 8 -11.07 15.09 7.00
CA VAL A 8 -10.86 13.89 6.19
C VAL A 8 -11.98 12.91 6.55
N PRO A 9 -12.64 12.26 5.56
CA PRO A 9 -13.63 11.24 5.88
C PRO A 9 -12.99 10.16 6.75
N SER A 10 -13.37 10.14 8.02
CA SER A 10 -12.90 9.17 9.00
C SER A 10 -14.11 8.67 9.77
N ALA A 11 -14.36 7.37 9.73
CA ALA A 11 -15.42 6.79 10.56
C ALA A 11 -14.89 6.65 11.99
N ARG A 12 -15.57 7.29 12.96
CA ARG A 12 -15.60 6.83 14.36
C ARG A 12 -16.85 5.94 14.53
N PRO A 13 -16.83 4.92 15.42
CA PRO A 13 -18.00 4.08 15.65
C PRO A 13 -19.18 4.94 16.11
N GLY A 14 -20.27 4.97 15.33
CA GLY A 14 -21.55 5.60 15.73
C GLY A 14 -22.11 6.70 14.82
N ASN A 15 -21.38 7.20 13.82
CA ASN A 15 -21.92 8.19 12.86
C ASN A 15 -21.17 8.18 11.51
N ALA A 16 -20.95 6.99 10.95
CA ALA A 16 -20.15 6.84 9.74
C ALA A 16 -20.99 7.18 8.48
N PRO A 17 -20.51 8.06 7.58
CA PRO A 17 -21.05 8.10 6.22
C PRO A 17 -20.91 6.71 5.58
N ASP A 18 -21.75 6.42 4.58
CA ASP A 18 -21.63 5.18 3.81
C ASP A 18 -20.20 5.04 3.30
N VAL A 19 -19.50 4.00 3.80
CA VAL A 19 -18.07 3.80 3.61
C VAL A 19 -17.77 3.55 2.13
N ALA A 20 -18.59 2.76 1.47
CA ALA A 20 -18.45 2.44 0.06
C ALA A 20 -18.66 3.70 -0.80
N VAL A 21 -19.73 4.46 -0.54
CA VAL A 21 -19.99 5.72 -1.27
C VAL A 21 -18.86 6.73 -1.07
N THR A 22 -18.38 6.87 0.17
CA THR A 22 -17.28 7.77 0.50
C THR A 22 -15.99 7.36 -0.21
N TYR A 23 -15.68 6.06 -0.20
CA TYR A 23 -14.52 5.51 -0.88
C TYR A 23 -14.58 5.75 -2.39
N GLN A 24 -15.73 5.49 -3.02
CA GLN A 24 -15.92 5.74 -4.45
C GLN A 24 -15.75 7.21 -4.81
N ALA A 25 -16.31 8.12 -4.01
CA ALA A 25 -16.25 9.56 -4.26
C ALA A 25 -14.87 10.20 -3.99
N ASN A 26 -14.04 9.59 -3.13
CA ASN A 26 -12.76 10.17 -2.70
C ASN A 26 -11.53 9.39 -3.16
N GLY A 27 -11.69 8.15 -3.63
CA GLY A 27 -10.58 7.30 -4.04
C GLY A 27 -9.98 6.50 -2.89
N PHE A 28 -10.23 6.93 -1.66
CA PHE A 28 -9.70 6.30 -0.46
C PHE A 28 -10.68 6.39 0.70
N PHE A 29 -10.42 5.57 1.70
CA PHE A 29 -11.07 5.65 3.00
C PHE A 29 -10.06 5.43 4.12
N LEU A 30 -10.25 6.14 5.22
CA LEU A 30 -9.43 6.03 6.42
C LEU A 30 -10.22 5.39 7.56
N PHE A 31 -9.82 4.18 7.94
CA PHE A 31 -10.32 3.51 9.13
C PHE A 31 -9.42 3.83 10.33
N ARG A 32 -9.91 4.70 11.21
CA ARG A 32 -9.22 4.99 12.49
C ARG A 32 -9.43 3.82 13.44
N GLN A 33 -8.33 3.27 13.95
CA GLN A 33 -8.34 2.07 14.79
C GLN A 33 -9.14 0.92 14.14
N GLY A 34 -9.08 0.83 12.80
CA GLY A 34 -9.77 -0.21 12.05
C GLY A 34 -9.15 -1.59 12.21
N LEU A 35 -7.88 -1.67 12.60
CA LEU A 35 -7.15 -2.90 12.83
C LEU A 35 -6.98 -3.19 14.32
N ASP A 36 -6.85 -4.47 14.67
CA ASP A 36 -6.37 -4.85 15.99
C ASP A 36 -4.92 -4.36 16.19
N ALA A 37 -4.77 -3.28 16.95
CA ALA A 37 -3.48 -2.67 17.23
C ALA A 37 -2.49 -3.62 17.93
N ARG A 38 -2.96 -4.72 18.53
CA ARG A 38 -2.07 -5.76 19.10
C ARG A 38 -1.29 -6.48 18.01
N LEU A 39 -1.92 -6.78 16.86
CA LEU A 39 -1.26 -7.42 15.73
C LEU A 39 -0.18 -6.51 15.13
N VAL A 40 -0.48 -5.21 15.00
CA VAL A 40 0.50 -4.21 14.52
C VAL A 40 1.70 -4.12 15.47
N LYS A 41 1.45 -4.08 16.79
CA LYS A 41 2.50 -4.05 17.81
C LYS A 41 3.32 -5.34 17.86
N GLU A 42 2.69 -6.50 17.67
CA GLU A 42 3.36 -7.80 17.59
C GLU A 42 4.35 -7.82 16.43
N VAL A 43 3.91 -7.42 15.23
CA VAL A 43 4.79 -7.32 14.05
C VAL A 43 5.96 -6.36 14.31
N ALA A 44 5.70 -5.19 14.90
CA ALA A 44 6.73 -4.22 15.24
C ALA A 44 7.81 -4.79 16.16
N ALA A 45 7.40 -5.55 17.19
CA ALA A 45 8.30 -6.15 18.16
C ALA A 45 9.09 -7.33 17.57
N ILE A 46 8.48 -8.14 16.71
CA ILE A 46 9.15 -9.27 16.05
C ILE A 46 10.13 -8.75 15.00
N GLU A 47 9.78 -7.74 14.20
CA GLU A 47 10.70 -7.08 13.27
C GLU A 47 11.99 -6.67 13.97
N GLU A 48 11.86 -5.95 15.08
CA GLU A 48 13.00 -5.43 15.83
C GLU A 48 13.90 -6.54 16.39
N LYS A 49 13.30 -7.63 16.86
CA LYS A 49 14.04 -8.75 17.47
C LYS A 49 14.62 -9.73 16.46
N VAL A 50 13.98 -9.88 15.30
CA VAL A 50 14.24 -10.97 14.36
C VAL A 50 14.78 -10.45 13.04
N VAL A 51 14.06 -9.53 12.39
CA VAL A 51 14.41 -9.05 11.05
C VAL A 51 15.57 -8.06 11.09
N ARG A 52 15.55 -7.15 12.06
CA ARG A 52 16.58 -6.12 12.19
C ARG A 52 17.99 -6.68 12.39
N PRO A 53 18.22 -7.67 13.28
CA PRO A 53 19.54 -8.29 13.43
C PRO A 53 19.83 -9.40 12.41
N TYR A 54 18.89 -9.78 11.55
CA TYR A 54 19.13 -10.79 10.53
C TYR A 54 20.17 -10.28 9.52
N THR A 55 21.09 -11.15 9.12
CA THR A 55 22.21 -10.82 8.21
C THR A 55 22.19 -11.62 6.91
N GLY A 56 21.24 -12.56 6.78
CA GLY A 56 21.07 -13.37 5.57
C GLY A 56 20.44 -12.61 4.39
N PRO A 57 20.20 -13.29 3.28
CA PRO A 57 19.54 -12.69 2.12
C PRO A 57 18.04 -12.43 2.36
N LEU A 58 17.55 -11.27 1.90
CA LEU A 58 16.11 -10.95 1.85
C LEU A 58 15.69 -10.49 0.45
N LEU A 59 14.49 -10.92 0.01
CA LEU A 59 13.87 -10.44 -1.22
C LEU A 59 13.36 -9.00 -1.03
N ARG A 60 13.80 -8.09 -1.90
CA ARG A 60 13.44 -6.67 -1.85
C ARG A 60 12.44 -6.31 -2.95
N HIS A 61 11.71 -5.21 -2.75
CA HIS A 61 10.72 -4.72 -3.71
C HIS A 61 11.31 -4.43 -5.11
N ASN A 62 12.61 -4.13 -5.20
CA ASN A 62 13.30 -3.97 -6.49
C ASN A 62 13.67 -5.30 -7.18
N GLY A 63 13.11 -6.42 -6.74
CA GLY A 63 13.32 -7.76 -7.31
C GLY A 63 14.67 -8.39 -7.00
N LYS A 64 15.50 -7.78 -6.15
CA LYS A 64 16.84 -8.30 -5.82
C LYS A 64 16.85 -8.96 -4.45
N VAL A 65 17.43 -10.16 -4.39
CA VAL A 65 17.81 -10.82 -3.14
C VAL A 65 19.24 -10.40 -2.82
N ALA A 66 19.44 -9.66 -1.74
CA ALA A 66 20.78 -9.26 -1.30
C ALA A 66 20.99 -9.76 0.14
N PRO A 67 22.14 -10.41 0.45
CA PRO A 67 22.61 -10.51 1.84
C PRO A 67 22.53 -9.13 2.43
N HIS A 68 21.92 -9.00 3.58
CA HIS A 68 21.67 -7.72 4.21
C HIS A 68 22.85 -6.74 4.08
N ASP A 69 22.69 -5.76 3.18
CA ASP A 69 23.10 -4.40 3.47
C ASP A 69 22.12 -3.76 4.49
N HIS A 70 21.59 -4.52 5.47
CA HIS A 70 21.17 -3.96 6.76
C HIS A 70 22.43 -3.52 7.53
N VAL A 71 23.25 -2.69 6.89
CA VAL A 71 24.06 -1.78 7.65
C VAL A 71 23.05 -0.79 8.21
N MET A 72 22.55 -1.09 9.40
CA MET A 72 21.92 -0.12 10.29
C MET A 72 23.03 0.81 10.79
N GLY A 73 23.71 1.46 9.85
CA GLY A 73 24.60 2.57 10.13
C GLY A 73 23.78 3.75 10.66
N PRO A 74 24.44 4.82 11.11
CA PRO A 74 23.76 6.04 11.51
C PRO A 74 22.73 6.49 10.45
N PRO A 75 21.70 7.26 10.83
CA PRO A 75 20.39 7.36 10.17
C PRO A 75 20.34 7.85 8.69
N TRP A 76 21.47 8.02 8.01
CA TRP A 76 21.58 8.59 6.67
C TRP A 76 21.91 7.62 5.54
N ASP A 77 22.04 6.32 5.76
CA ASP A 77 22.15 5.34 4.64
C ASP A 77 20.75 5.03 4.04
N VAL A 78 20.17 6.09 3.47
CA VAL A 78 18.78 6.18 3.00
C VAL A 78 18.55 5.30 1.78
N ALA A 79 19.52 5.21 0.86
CA ALA A 79 19.35 4.51 -0.42
C ALA A 79 19.05 3.01 -0.26
N ARG A 80 19.58 2.37 0.79
CA ARG A 80 19.38 0.93 1.05
C ARG A 80 18.14 0.63 1.89
N ARG A 81 17.70 1.58 2.74
CA ARG A 81 16.47 1.46 3.54
C ARG A 81 15.18 1.74 2.76
N GLN A 82 15.29 2.41 1.61
CA GLN A 82 14.14 2.72 0.75
C GLN A 82 13.58 1.49 0.01
N SER A 83 14.36 0.40 -0.11
CA SER A 83 13.84 -0.84 -0.70
C SER A 83 13.17 -1.72 0.36
N GLY A 84 11.84 -1.69 0.37
CA GLY A 84 11.02 -2.50 1.27
C GLY A 84 11.27 -4.01 1.11
N LEU A 85 11.01 -4.75 2.17
CA LEU A 85 11.01 -6.21 2.18
C LEU A 85 9.77 -6.73 1.45
N LEU A 86 9.97 -7.49 0.39
CA LEU A 86 8.90 -8.01 -0.46
C LEU A 86 8.34 -9.32 0.11
N ASN A 87 7.02 -9.43 0.11
CA ASN A 87 6.24 -10.58 0.59
C ASN A 87 6.71 -11.15 1.94
N PRO A 88 6.79 -10.30 3.00
CA PRO A 88 7.19 -10.72 4.34
C PRO A 88 6.37 -11.89 4.92
N HIS A 89 5.10 -12.04 4.52
CA HIS A 89 4.23 -13.17 4.85
C HIS A 89 4.66 -14.52 4.23
N ARG A 90 5.72 -14.53 3.39
CA ARG A 90 6.28 -15.70 2.72
C ARG A 90 7.73 -15.98 3.09
N LEU A 91 8.29 -15.26 4.06
CA LEU A 91 9.59 -15.64 4.59
C LEU A 91 9.42 -17.03 5.21
N GLY A 92 10.05 -18.04 4.60
CA GLY A 92 9.77 -19.45 4.89
C GLY A 92 10.19 -19.91 6.28
N GLU A 93 10.78 -21.09 6.37
CA GLU A 93 11.23 -21.65 7.63
C GLU A 93 12.50 -20.95 8.17
N GLY A 94 12.84 -21.24 9.43
CA GLY A 94 14.05 -20.74 10.07
C GLY A 94 13.85 -19.44 10.87
N PRO A 95 14.88 -18.58 11.01
CA PRO A 95 14.87 -17.50 11.98
C PRO A 95 13.78 -16.45 11.71
N LEU A 96 13.35 -16.29 10.46
CA LEU A 96 12.35 -15.30 10.05
C LEU A 96 10.91 -15.79 10.18
N ARG A 97 10.68 -17.07 10.50
CA ARG A 97 9.36 -17.69 10.55
C ARG A 97 8.38 -16.91 11.43
N ALA A 98 8.83 -16.46 12.61
CA ALA A 98 7.99 -15.69 13.52
C ALA A 98 7.48 -14.38 12.88
N PHE A 99 8.32 -13.71 12.08
CA PHE A 99 7.92 -12.48 11.39
C PHE A 99 6.95 -12.77 10.25
N SER A 100 7.18 -13.87 9.51
CA SER A 100 6.27 -14.35 8.47
C SER A 100 4.88 -14.64 9.02
N GLU A 101 4.79 -15.45 10.08
CA GLU A 101 3.52 -15.80 10.71
C GLU A 101 2.79 -14.57 11.30
N ALA A 102 3.51 -13.66 11.94
CA ALA A 102 2.92 -12.42 12.47
C ALA A 102 2.40 -11.51 11.36
N THR A 103 3.15 -11.40 10.26
CA THR A 103 2.72 -10.64 9.09
C THR A 103 1.51 -11.26 8.44
N THR A 104 1.49 -12.59 8.27
CA THR A 104 0.32 -13.32 7.75
C THR A 104 -0.90 -13.08 8.63
N ARG A 105 -0.77 -13.16 9.96
CA ARG A 105 -1.87 -12.87 10.89
C ARG A 105 -2.41 -11.45 10.73
N LEU A 106 -1.55 -10.44 10.61
CA LEU A 106 -1.96 -9.05 10.41
C LEU A 106 -2.66 -8.85 9.06
N LEU A 107 -2.01 -9.27 7.97
CA LEU A 107 -2.45 -9.06 6.59
C LEU A 107 -3.64 -9.95 6.18
N THR A 108 -4.06 -10.87 7.04
CA THR A 108 -5.29 -11.63 6.86
C THR A 108 -6.28 -11.41 8.00
N SER A 109 -5.98 -10.54 8.97
CA SER A 109 -6.82 -10.39 10.17
C SER A 109 -8.29 -10.10 9.88
N GLN A 110 -9.19 -10.59 10.73
CA GLN A 110 -10.63 -10.30 10.64
C GLN A 110 -10.90 -8.79 10.59
N SER A 111 -10.16 -7.99 11.37
CA SER A 111 -10.29 -6.53 11.35
C SER A 111 -9.94 -5.91 10.00
N LEU A 112 -8.98 -6.47 9.26
CA LEU A 112 -8.66 -6.02 7.91
C LEU A 112 -9.72 -6.46 6.90
N PHE A 113 -10.20 -7.71 7.01
CA PHE A 113 -11.34 -8.19 6.22
C PHE A 113 -12.56 -7.28 6.39
N ASP A 114 -12.92 -6.93 7.63
CA ASP A 114 -14.07 -6.06 7.91
C ASP A 114 -13.91 -4.66 7.30
N CYS A 115 -12.66 -4.15 7.20
CA CYS A 115 -12.38 -2.88 6.53
C CYS A 115 -12.63 -2.99 5.03
N LEU A 116 -12.11 -4.03 4.37
CA LEU A 116 -12.30 -4.25 2.94
C LEU A 116 -13.77 -4.53 2.60
N HIS A 117 -14.45 -5.37 3.39
CA HIS A 117 -15.87 -5.69 3.23
C HIS A 117 -16.76 -4.44 3.26
N LYS A 118 -16.43 -3.45 4.10
CA LYS A 118 -17.17 -2.18 4.13
C LYS A 118 -17.01 -1.33 2.87
N LEU A 119 -15.97 -1.56 2.06
CA LEU A 119 -15.71 -0.77 0.84
C LEU A 119 -16.49 -1.29 -0.37
N ASP A 120 -16.69 -2.61 -0.49
CA ASP A 120 -17.31 -3.22 -1.68
C ASP A 120 -18.29 -4.37 -1.41
N GLY A 121 -18.48 -4.80 -0.16
CA GLY A 121 -19.35 -5.91 0.21
C GLY A 121 -18.82 -7.30 -0.16
N GLY A 122 -17.55 -7.44 -0.54
CA GLY A 122 -16.95 -8.71 -0.91
C GLY A 122 -16.80 -9.68 0.27
N ASP A 123 -17.00 -10.97 0.03
CA ASP A 123 -16.92 -12.00 1.08
C ASP A 123 -15.54 -12.68 1.16
N ARG A 124 -14.68 -12.46 0.16
CA ARG A 124 -13.34 -13.04 0.04
C ARG A 124 -12.40 -12.09 -0.68
N TYR A 125 -11.18 -11.99 -0.18
CA TYR A 125 -10.13 -11.19 -0.80
C TYR A 125 -8.84 -11.95 -0.92
N THR A 126 -8.14 -11.66 -2.00
CA THR A 126 -6.87 -12.26 -2.34
C THR A 126 -5.76 -11.23 -2.23
N LEU A 127 -4.77 -11.50 -1.37
CA LEU A 127 -3.52 -10.76 -1.27
C LEU A 127 -2.58 -11.18 -2.40
N HIS A 128 -2.18 -10.21 -3.22
CA HIS A 128 -1.22 -10.39 -4.31
C HIS A 128 0.21 -10.16 -3.88
N GLN A 129 0.43 -9.00 -3.27
CA GLN A 129 1.75 -8.51 -2.91
C GLN A 129 1.65 -7.76 -1.61
N SER A 130 2.68 -7.90 -0.78
CA SER A 130 2.89 -7.00 0.35
C SER A 130 4.34 -6.55 0.42
N ILE A 131 4.56 -5.34 0.89
CA ILE A 131 5.87 -4.74 1.07
C ILE A 131 5.92 -4.17 2.49
N PHE A 132 6.94 -4.56 3.25
CA PHE A 132 7.26 -3.95 4.54
C PHE A 132 8.36 -2.90 4.36
N PHE A 133 8.02 -1.64 4.59
CA PHE A 133 8.96 -0.54 4.56
C PHE A 133 9.53 -0.28 5.95
N PHE A 134 10.85 -0.16 6.06
CA PHE A 134 11.53 0.17 7.31
C PHE A 134 11.53 1.67 7.60
N VAL A 135 11.53 2.49 6.55
CA VAL A 135 11.51 3.96 6.58
C VAL A 135 10.68 4.48 5.41
N SER A 136 10.44 5.79 5.36
CA SER A 136 9.82 6.41 4.19
C SER A 136 10.69 6.27 2.94
N ALA A 137 10.11 5.70 1.88
CA ALA A 137 10.79 5.53 0.60
C ALA A 137 10.96 6.86 -0.17
N ARG A 138 10.14 7.89 0.12
CA ARG A 138 9.75 8.96 -0.81
C ARG A 138 9.27 8.40 -2.14
N THR A 139 8.07 8.78 -2.54
CA THR A 139 7.51 8.41 -3.85
C THR A 139 6.85 9.62 -4.45
N ASP A 140 7.12 9.86 -5.73
CA ASP A 140 6.44 10.90 -6.49
C ASP A 140 4.97 10.51 -6.71
N THR A 141 4.14 11.47 -7.14
CA THR A 141 2.71 11.23 -7.37
C THR A 141 2.51 10.19 -8.47
N HIS A 142 1.79 9.12 -8.17
CA HIS A 142 1.49 8.05 -9.12
C HIS A 142 0.12 7.41 -8.81
N GLN A 143 -0.33 6.54 -9.71
CA GLN A 143 -1.47 5.63 -9.53
C GLN A 143 -0.97 4.20 -9.66
N ASP A 144 -1.41 3.30 -8.77
CA ASP A 144 -1.01 1.89 -8.82
C ASP A 144 -1.49 1.20 -10.11
N ARG A 145 -2.58 1.68 -10.71
CA ARG A 145 -3.17 1.13 -11.95
C ARG A 145 -2.17 0.94 -13.08
N VAL A 146 -1.15 1.80 -13.15
CA VAL A 146 -0.10 1.75 -14.19
C VAL A 146 0.70 0.47 -14.10
N THR A 147 0.95 -0.01 -12.89
CA THR A 147 1.82 -1.16 -12.63
C THR A 147 1.01 -2.39 -12.22
N LEU A 148 -0.12 -2.20 -11.53
CA LEU A 148 -0.97 -3.28 -11.04
C LEU A 148 -2.43 -2.82 -10.80
N ASP A 149 -3.35 -3.44 -11.53
CA ASP A 149 -4.80 -3.33 -11.37
C ASP A 149 -5.43 -4.72 -11.63
N THR A 150 -6.74 -4.78 -11.83
CA THR A 150 -7.50 -5.99 -12.13
C THR A 150 -8.08 -5.99 -13.55
N VAL A 151 -8.68 -7.12 -13.94
CA VAL A 151 -9.56 -7.20 -15.11
C VAL A 151 -10.93 -7.75 -14.67
N PRO A 152 -12.02 -6.97 -14.77
CA PRO A 152 -12.09 -5.57 -15.16
C PRO A 152 -11.33 -4.65 -14.21
N ALA A 153 -10.88 -3.51 -14.70
CA ALA A 153 -10.03 -2.57 -13.96
C ALA A 153 -10.76 -1.83 -12.83
N GLY A 154 -10.00 -1.30 -11.88
CA GLY A 154 -10.52 -0.53 -10.74
C GLY A 154 -11.02 -1.39 -9.57
N ARG A 155 -10.65 -2.67 -9.48
CA ARG A 155 -11.14 -3.58 -8.42
C ARG A 155 -10.08 -3.98 -7.41
N SER A 156 -8.83 -3.52 -7.55
CA SER A 156 -7.82 -3.73 -6.51
C SER A 156 -7.96 -2.72 -5.37
N PHE A 157 -7.36 -3.06 -4.23
CA PHE A 157 -7.26 -2.20 -3.06
C PHE A 157 -5.81 -2.16 -2.62
N THR A 158 -5.24 -0.97 -2.50
CA THR A 158 -3.97 -0.77 -1.82
C THR A 158 -4.25 -0.42 -0.36
N VAL A 159 -3.82 -1.31 0.52
CA VAL A 159 -3.95 -1.21 1.98
C VAL A 159 -2.62 -0.73 2.55
N TRP A 160 -2.64 0.43 3.18
CA TRP A 160 -1.47 1.03 3.83
C TRP A 160 -1.63 1.04 5.35
N ILE A 161 -0.72 0.37 6.05
CA ILE A 161 -0.78 0.17 7.50
C ILE A 161 0.45 0.80 8.15
N PRO A 162 0.31 1.85 8.97
CA PRO A 162 1.39 2.36 9.80
C PRO A 162 1.73 1.35 10.91
N VAL A 163 3.00 1.00 11.01
CA VAL A 163 3.54 0.25 12.16
C VAL A 163 4.04 1.21 13.24
N ASP A 164 4.56 2.37 12.82
CA ASP A 164 4.92 3.49 13.68
C ASP A 164 3.94 4.65 13.49
N GLN A 165 3.87 5.56 14.48
CA GLN A 165 3.13 6.81 14.35
C GLN A 165 3.65 7.64 13.16
N VAL A 166 2.74 8.07 12.29
CA VAL A 166 3.03 8.98 11.18
C VAL A 166 3.03 10.43 11.69
N ARG A 167 4.08 11.17 11.33
CA ARG A 167 4.33 12.55 11.72
C ARG A 167 4.75 13.34 10.48
N PRO A 168 4.58 14.67 10.45
CA PRO A 168 5.10 15.50 9.35
C PRO A 168 6.58 15.22 9.02
N ALA A 169 7.39 15.00 10.05
CA ALA A 169 8.84 14.87 9.92
C ALA A 169 9.34 13.49 9.48
N ASN A 170 8.55 12.41 9.55
CA ASN A 170 9.03 11.05 9.27
C ASN A 170 8.59 10.51 7.88
N GLY A 171 8.18 11.39 6.98
CA GLY A 171 7.84 11.06 5.61
C GLY A 171 6.45 10.43 5.47
N PRO A 172 5.40 11.21 5.75
CA PRO A 172 4.01 10.76 5.65
C PRO A 172 3.61 10.43 4.21
N LEU A 173 2.62 9.54 4.08
CA LEU A 173 1.91 9.27 2.82
C LEU A 173 0.89 10.41 2.58
N PHE A 174 0.67 10.76 1.32
CA PHE A 174 -0.42 11.64 0.90
C PHE A 174 -1.25 10.96 -0.19
N VAL A 175 -2.51 11.38 -0.29
CA VAL A 175 -3.45 11.00 -1.34
C VAL A 175 -4.10 12.26 -1.90
N VAL A 176 -4.53 12.24 -3.16
CA VAL A 176 -5.30 13.33 -3.77
C VAL A 176 -6.75 12.87 -3.90
N PRO A 177 -7.67 13.37 -3.06
CA PRO A 177 -9.04 12.88 -3.02
C PRO A 177 -9.77 13.13 -4.35
N ARG A 178 -10.30 12.08 -4.98
CA ARG A 178 -11.09 12.15 -6.22
C ARG A 178 -11.99 10.96 -6.39
N GLU A 179 -13.05 11.13 -7.16
CA GLU A 179 -13.83 9.99 -7.64
C GLU A 179 -12.92 8.97 -8.32
N LEU A 180 -13.08 7.70 -7.96
CA LEU A 180 -12.27 6.62 -8.51
C LEU A 180 -12.39 6.59 -10.04
N GLY A 181 -11.25 6.60 -10.71
CA GLY A 181 -11.18 6.53 -12.16
C GLY A 181 -11.41 7.86 -12.89
N VAL A 182 -11.59 8.98 -12.18
CA VAL A 182 -11.86 10.29 -12.82
C VAL A 182 -10.78 10.73 -13.82
N TYR A 183 -9.54 10.28 -13.62
CA TYR A 183 -8.43 10.60 -14.51
C TYR A 183 -8.20 9.54 -15.60
N ASP A 184 -8.79 8.35 -15.49
CA ASP A 184 -8.45 7.19 -16.32
C ASP A 184 -8.67 7.49 -17.81
N GLN A 185 -9.83 8.05 -18.18
CA GLN A 185 -10.14 8.39 -19.58
C GLN A 185 -9.18 9.46 -20.14
N ALA A 186 -8.78 10.43 -19.31
CA ALA A 186 -7.90 11.50 -19.76
C ALA A 186 -6.44 11.07 -19.88
N LEU A 187 -6.07 9.96 -19.24
CA LEU A 187 -4.72 9.39 -19.26
C LEU A 187 -4.63 8.18 -20.20
N GLU A 188 -5.73 7.81 -20.85
CA GLU A 188 -5.79 6.70 -21.80
C GLU A 188 -4.90 6.96 -23.03
N GLY A 189 -4.17 5.94 -23.46
CA GLY A 189 -3.20 6.00 -24.55
C GLY A 189 -1.85 6.69 -24.24
N ILE A 190 -1.70 7.37 -23.10
CA ILE A 190 -0.41 7.97 -22.69
C ILE A 190 0.63 6.88 -22.47
N GLY A 191 1.82 7.05 -23.06
CA GLY A 191 2.91 6.07 -23.02
C GLY A 191 2.72 4.85 -23.92
N ALA A 192 1.49 4.56 -24.39
CA ALA A 192 1.15 3.36 -25.16
C ALA A 192 1.78 3.29 -26.57
N ASN A 193 2.33 4.40 -27.05
CA ASN A 193 3.05 4.47 -28.34
C ASN A 193 4.54 4.09 -28.24
N GLY A 194 5.05 3.83 -27.03
CA GLY A 194 6.42 3.32 -26.83
C GLY A 194 6.50 1.83 -27.18
N ASN A 195 7.67 1.37 -27.64
CA ASN A 195 7.93 -0.07 -27.70
C ASN A 195 7.66 -0.67 -26.31
N ALA A 196 6.88 -1.76 -26.23
CA ALA A 196 6.58 -2.51 -25.00
C ALA A 196 7.85 -2.91 -24.18
N ALA A 197 9.03 -2.80 -24.80
CA ALA A 197 10.34 -3.03 -24.20
C ALA A 197 10.76 -2.00 -23.12
N ASP A 198 10.11 -0.84 -22.98
CA ASP A 198 10.46 0.15 -21.94
C ASP A 198 9.26 0.56 -21.07
N ARG A 199 8.83 -0.37 -20.21
CA ARG A 199 7.81 -0.12 -19.17
C ARG A 199 8.17 1.03 -18.24
N GLY A 200 9.46 1.27 -18.00
CA GLY A 200 9.94 2.39 -17.17
C GLY A 200 9.60 3.73 -17.79
N ALA A 201 9.90 3.91 -19.08
CA ALA A 201 9.58 5.14 -19.82
C ALA A 201 8.06 5.37 -19.93
N MET A 202 7.26 4.32 -20.15
CA MET A 202 5.79 4.43 -20.13
C MET A 202 5.27 4.90 -18.77
N SER A 203 5.78 4.31 -17.68
CA SER A 203 5.41 4.68 -16.31
C SER A 203 5.75 6.13 -16.01
N GLY A 204 6.92 6.60 -16.46
CA GLY A 204 7.34 7.99 -16.31
C GLY A 204 6.41 8.97 -17.02
N ALA A 205 6.15 8.76 -18.32
CA ALA A 205 5.28 9.63 -19.10
C ALA A 205 3.84 9.71 -18.53
N TYR A 206 3.33 8.59 -18.02
CA TYR A 206 2.04 8.56 -17.33
C TYR A 206 2.05 9.37 -16.04
N ASN A 207 3.08 9.18 -15.19
CA ASN A 207 3.19 9.88 -13.91
C ASN A 207 3.36 11.39 -14.10
N ASP A 208 4.06 11.83 -15.15
CA ASP A 208 4.18 13.24 -15.50
C ASP A 208 2.82 13.82 -15.89
N ALA A 209 2.09 13.16 -16.78
CA ALA A 209 0.75 13.59 -17.20
C ALA A 209 -0.26 13.61 -16.03
N LEU A 210 -0.19 12.62 -15.14
CA LEU A 210 -0.97 12.59 -13.91
C LEU A 210 -0.61 13.77 -13.00
N SER A 211 0.68 14.05 -12.81
CA SER A 211 1.15 15.14 -11.97
C SER A 211 0.69 16.50 -12.49
N ASP A 212 0.73 16.72 -13.81
CA ASP A 212 0.20 17.93 -14.44
C ASP A 212 -1.31 18.07 -14.23
N LYS A 213 -2.05 16.96 -14.39
CA LYS A 213 -3.51 16.93 -14.20
C LYS A 213 -3.92 17.21 -12.74
N VAL A 214 -3.17 16.65 -11.79
CA VAL A 214 -3.36 16.87 -10.36
C VAL A 214 -2.98 18.31 -10.00
N GLY A 215 -1.82 18.79 -10.45
CA GLY A 215 -1.29 20.11 -10.13
C GLY A 215 -2.06 21.27 -10.75
N SER A 216 -2.77 21.03 -11.85
CA SER A 216 -3.71 22.00 -12.45
C SER A 216 -5.10 22.01 -11.81
N SER A 217 -5.36 21.14 -10.84
CA SER A 217 -6.64 21.07 -10.14
C SER A 217 -6.64 21.87 -8.84
N GLU A 218 -7.79 22.42 -8.44
CA GLU A 218 -7.92 23.17 -7.17
C GLU A 218 -7.94 22.28 -5.91
N VAL A 219 -7.76 20.98 -6.05
CA VAL A 219 -7.90 20.08 -4.90
C VAL A 219 -6.57 19.76 -4.29
N GLU A 220 -6.56 19.92 -2.98
CA GLU A 220 -5.41 19.71 -2.13
C GLU A 220 -5.19 18.23 -1.84
N ALA A 221 -3.92 17.83 -1.79
CA ALA A 221 -3.54 16.54 -1.27
C ALA A 221 -3.86 16.45 0.23
N VAL A 222 -4.34 15.29 0.67
CA VAL A 222 -4.59 14.96 2.06
C VAL A 222 -3.44 14.11 2.59
N MET A 223 -2.89 14.51 3.73
CA MET A 223 -1.77 13.86 4.39
C MET A 223 -2.18 13.46 5.82
N PRO A 224 -2.77 12.27 6.01
CA PRO A 224 -3.30 11.89 7.30
C PRO A 224 -2.18 11.45 8.26
N PHE A 225 -2.15 12.00 9.47
CA PHE A 225 -1.27 11.52 10.53
C PHE A 225 -1.89 10.30 11.22
N LEU A 226 -1.44 9.13 10.79
CA LEU A 226 -1.94 7.83 11.21
C LEU A 226 -1.19 7.27 12.43
N GLN A 227 -1.91 6.50 13.25
CA GLN A 227 -1.37 5.80 14.42
C GLN A 227 -1.38 4.28 14.17
N PRO A 228 -0.56 3.49 14.88
CA PRO A 228 -0.70 2.04 14.87
C PRO A 228 -2.15 1.61 15.17
N GLY A 229 -2.70 0.74 14.34
CA GLY A 229 -4.11 0.34 14.36
C GLY A 229 -5.01 1.11 13.39
N ASP A 230 -4.59 2.27 12.90
CA ASP A 230 -5.24 2.91 11.75
C ASP A 230 -4.89 2.14 10.46
N VAL A 231 -5.74 2.27 9.43
CA VAL A 231 -5.44 1.79 8.09
C VAL A 231 -6.05 2.72 7.06
N MET A 232 -5.28 3.06 6.03
CA MET A 232 -5.77 3.78 4.86
C MET A 232 -5.85 2.83 3.68
N ILE A 233 -7.00 2.80 3.02
CA ILE A 233 -7.23 1.97 1.85
C ILE A 233 -7.58 2.88 0.68
N PHE A 234 -6.87 2.75 -0.44
CA PHE A 234 -7.12 3.53 -1.65
C PHE A 234 -7.18 2.64 -2.88
N GLY A 235 -7.93 3.08 -3.89
CA GLY A 235 -8.09 2.35 -5.14
C GLY A 235 -6.92 2.57 -6.11
N PRO A 236 -6.80 1.74 -7.15
CA PRO A 236 -5.65 1.74 -8.06
C PRO A 236 -5.53 3.04 -8.87
N SER A 237 -6.63 3.74 -9.09
CA SER A 237 -6.68 5.04 -9.76
C SER A 237 -6.60 6.23 -8.79
N THR A 238 -6.24 6.03 -7.53
CA THR A 238 -6.06 7.15 -6.59
C THR A 238 -4.66 7.72 -6.71
N PRO A 239 -4.50 9.02 -7.06
CA PRO A 239 -3.18 9.64 -7.07
C PRO A 239 -2.65 9.73 -5.65
N HIS A 240 -1.44 9.23 -5.43
CA HIS A 240 -0.84 9.19 -4.11
C HIS A 240 0.69 9.20 -4.21
N GLY A 241 1.34 9.44 -3.07
CA GLY A 241 2.79 9.48 -2.96
C GLY A 241 3.23 9.62 -1.51
N SER A 242 4.53 9.75 -1.27
CA SER A 242 5.06 9.90 0.08
C SER A 242 6.19 10.92 0.14
N PHE A 243 6.21 11.69 1.22
CA PHE A 243 7.28 12.64 1.46
C PHE A 243 8.54 11.95 1.96
N ALA A 244 9.70 12.53 1.69
CA ALA A 244 10.94 12.14 2.35
C ALA A 244 10.84 12.41 3.86
N ALA A 245 11.49 11.56 4.66
CA ALA A 245 11.68 11.86 6.07
C ALA A 245 12.61 13.08 6.20
N LEU A 246 12.12 14.12 6.88
CA LEU A 246 12.88 15.31 7.22
C LEU A 246 13.80 15.04 8.42
N ASP A 247 13.26 14.34 9.43
CA ASP A 247 14.00 13.86 10.58
C ASP A 247 14.30 12.37 10.42
N LYS A 248 15.58 12.06 10.16
CA LYS A 248 16.04 10.70 9.92
C LYS A 248 16.17 9.86 11.21
N SER A 249 16.03 10.47 12.39
CA SER A 249 15.97 9.75 13.66
C SER A 249 14.60 9.13 13.93
N LEU A 250 13.57 9.60 13.22
CA LEU A 250 12.21 9.11 13.36
C LEU A 250 11.96 7.94 12.41
N TRP A 251 11.43 6.86 12.98
CA TRP A 251 11.01 5.68 12.24
C TRP A 251 9.63 5.90 11.60
N ARG A 252 9.44 5.30 10.42
CA ARG A 252 8.15 5.18 9.73
C ARG A 252 8.09 3.81 9.09
N ARG A 253 7.93 2.78 9.93
CA ARG A 253 7.65 1.44 9.45
C ARG A 253 6.20 1.35 8.98
N SER A 254 5.97 0.67 7.88
CA SER A 254 4.63 0.52 7.32
C SER A 254 4.53 -0.70 6.41
N PHE A 255 3.33 -1.24 6.27
CA PHE A 255 2.99 -2.13 5.17
C PHE A 255 2.31 -1.37 4.04
N GLN A 256 2.59 -1.80 2.82
CA GLN A 256 1.70 -1.66 1.67
C GLN A 256 1.31 -3.08 1.25
N ALA A 257 0.02 -3.36 1.07
CA ALA A 257 -0.46 -4.65 0.64
C ALA A 257 -1.58 -4.47 -0.38
N ILE A 258 -1.57 -5.28 -1.45
CA ILE A 258 -2.48 -5.14 -2.58
C ILE A 258 -3.42 -6.32 -2.59
N TYR A 259 -4.71 -6.02 -2.52
CA TYR A 259 -5.80 -6.98 -2.48
C TYR A 259 -6.72 -6.81 -3.68
N ARG A 260 -7.48 -7.85 -3.96
CA ARG A 260 -8.65 -7.81 -4.85
C ARG A 260 -9.75 -8.71 -4.27
N PRO A 261 -11.02 -8.52 -4.63
CA PRO A 261 -12.03 -9.54 -4.40
C PRO A 261 -11.64 -10.84 -5.13
N THR A 262 -11.71 -11.98 -4.46
CA THR A 262 -11.29 -13.29 -5.01
C THR A 262 -12.07 -13.68 -6.28
N ALA A 263 -13.32 -13.21 -6.41
CA ALA A 263 -14.13 -13.42 -7.61
C ALA A 263 -13.53 -12.78 -8.88
N ILE A 264 -12.70 -11.74 -8.72
CA ILE A 264 -11.98 -11.12 -9.82
C ILE A 264 -10.70 -11.92 -10.02
N THR A 265 -10.68 -12.83 -10.99
CA THR A 265 -9.60 -13.83 -11.14
C THR A 265 -8.38 -13.33 -11.90
N ARG A 266 -8.44 -12.16 -12.55
CA ARG A 266 -7.36 -11.65 -13.40
C ARG A 266 -6.76 -10.33 -12.87
N TRP A 267 -5.43 -10.29 -12.83
CA TRP A 267 -4.65 -9.06 -12.69
C TRP A 267 -4.46 -8.40 -14.06
N GLY A 268 -4.25 -7.09 -14.06
CA GLY A 268 -3.98 -6.29 -15.24
C GLY A 268 -3.04 -5.14 -14.91
N ALA A 269 -2.70 -4.34 -15.92
CA ALA A 269 -2.00 -3.07 -15.75
C ALA A 269 -2.43 -2.14 -16.89
N TYR A 270 -2.08 -0.86 -16.79
CA TYR A 270 -2.22 0.07 -17.90
C TYR A 270 -0.91 0.14 -18.71
N PRO A 271 -0.94 0.29 -20.06
CA PRO A 271 -2.09 0.27 -20.96
C PRO A 271 -2.52 -1.14 -21.36
N THR A 272 -1.71 -2.17 -21.09
CA THR A 272 -2.01 -3.56 -21.42
C THR A 272 -2.84 -4.20 -20.32
N HIS A 273 -4.16 -4.07 -20.45
CA HIS A 273 -5.14 -4.62 -19.52
C HIS A 273 -5.06 -6.15 -19.38
N ASP A 274 -4.33 -6.88 -20.22
CA ASP A 274 -4.35 -8.35 -20.30
C ASP A 274 -2.96 -9.02 -20.21
N GLU A 275 -1.96 -8.44 -19.54
CA GLU A 275 -0.70 -9.17 -19.31
C GLU A 275 -0.76 -10.10 -18.09
N PRO A 276 -0.35 -11.37 -18.21
CA PRO A 276 -0.13 -12.22 -17.05
C PRO A 276 1.01 -11.63 -16.23
N HIS A 277 0.68 -11.07 -15.08
CA HIS A 277 1.66 -10.67 -14.07
C HIS A 277 2.26 -11.94 -13.45
N ASP A 278 3.30 -12.47 -14.09
CA ASP A 278 4.11 -13.61 -13.63
C ASP A 278 5.05 -13.22 -12.46
N VAL A 279 4.56 -12.43 -11.50
CA VAL A 279 5.30 -12.13 -10.27
C VAL A 279 5.01 -13.18 -9.20
N ALA A 280 5.30 -14.45 -9.51
CA ALA A 280 5.44 -15.55 -8.54
C ALA A 280 4.47 -15.48 -7.34
N THR A 281 3.16 -15.38 -7.57
CA THR A 281 2.17 -15.18 -6.51
C THR A 281 1.57 -16.52 -6.07
N GLU A 282 2.05 -17.03 -4.94
CA GLU A 282 1.14 -17.81 -4.08
C GLU A 282 0.26 -16.77 -3.40
N GLU A 283 -0.94 -16.63 -3.93
CA GLU A 283 -1.97 -15.73 -3.43
C GLU A 283 -2.43 -16.21 -2.05
N VAL A 284 -2.60 -15.28 -1.10
CA VAL A 284 -3.18 -15.61 0.21
C VAL A 284 -4.60 -15.08 0.27
N GLU A 285 -5.56 -15.96 0.55
CA GLU A 285 -6.95 -15.58 0.68
C GLU A 285 -7.38 -15.37 2.13
N MET A 286 -8.29 -14.40 2.33
CA MET A 286 -8.99 -14.16 3.59
C MET A 286 -10.50 -14.07 3.39
N ASN A 287 -11.25 -14.45 4.42
CA ASN A 287 -12.71 -14.43 4.46
C ASN A 287 -13.19 -14.11 5.90
N GLY A 288 -14.50 -13.95 6.09
CA GLY A 288 -15.09 -13.57 7.39
C GLY A 288 -15.07 -14.62 8.51
N ASN A 289 -14.54 -15.83 8.28
CA ASN A 289 -14.53 -16.95 9.23
C ASN A 289 -13.11 -17.47 9.57
N PHE A 290 -12.07 -16.66 9.34
CA PHE A 290 -10.64 -16.96 9.58
C PHE A 290 -9.88 -17.68 8.45
N ASN A 291 -8.55 -17.52 8.52
CA ASN A 291 -7.65 -17.34 7.39
C ASN A 291 -6.87 -18.58 6.99
N TYR A 292 -6.55 -18.62 5.68
CA TYR A 292 -5.65 -19.55 4.99
C TYR A 292 -6.36 -20.73 4.31
N LEU A 293 -6.45 -20.66 2.99
CA LEU A 293 -6.47 -21.84 2.13
C LEU A 293 -5.17 -21.84 1.33
N ARG A 294 -4.38 -22.90 1.51
CA ARG A 294 -3.23 -23.23 0.66
C ARG A 294 -3.78 -23.96 -0.56
N GLY A 295 -3.50 -23.44 -1.75
CA GLY A 295 -3.48 -24.18 -3.01
C GLY A 295 -2.04 -24.31 -3.45
#